data_AF-A0A7C3D0Q9-F1
#
_entry.id   AF-A0A7C3D0Q9-F1
#
_cell.length_a   1.000
_cell.length_b   1.000
_cell.length_c   1.000
_cell.angle_alpha   90.00
_cell.angle_beta   90.00
_cell.angle_gamma   90.00
#
_symmetry.space_group_name_H-M   'P 1'
#
loop_
_entity.id
_entity.type
_entity.pdbx_description
1 polymer ?
#
loop_
_entity_poly.entity_id
_entity_poly.type
_entity_poly.pdbx_seq_one_letter_code
_entity_poly.pdbx_strand_id
1 'polypeptide(L)'
;MSTFGMLLRFARQVVLNVMSQLTQQVNVIEEQAMNPMRQMIQAVVNGVWIGEGANAFVEEVSTLFIPGIGRVAETINIVNNNISNAIDILEQADQQVTALVNGLGDLFGGIY
;
A
#
# COMPACT_ATOMS: atom_id res chain seq x y z
N MET A 1 6.27 19.08 -25.41
CA MET A 1 5.68 18.21 -24.37
C MET A 1 4.18 18.23 -24.55
N SER A 2 3.54 17.08 -24.79
CA SER A 2 2.08 17.02 -24.97
C SER A 2 1.37 17.27 -23.64
N THR A 3 0.19 17.90 -23.69
CA THR A 3 -0.72 18.06 -22.54
C THR A 3 -1.02 16.71 -21.85
N PHE A 4 -1.06 15.63 -22.62
CA PHE A 4 -1.24 14.27 -22.12
C PHE A 4 -0.10 13.81 -21.20
N GLY A 5 1.15 14.05 -21.56
CA GLY A 5 2.30 13.71 -20.69
C GLY A 5 2.33 14.52 -19.39
N MET A 6 1.81 15.75 -19.39
CA MET A 6 1.67 16.55 -18.17
C MET A 6 0.59 16.00 -17.24
N LEU A 7 -0.56 15.56 -17.79
CA LEU A 7 -1.63 14.94 -17.02
C LEU A 7 -1.21 13.59 -16.42
N LEU A 8 -0.47 12.77 -17.16
CA LEU A 8 0.09 11.50 -16.68
C LEU A 8 1.08 11.70 -15.53
N ARG A 9 1.95 12.70 -15.61
CA ARG A 9 2.88 13.05 -14.52
C ARG A 9 2.14 13.55 -13.27
N PHE A 10 1.11 14.36 -13.45
CA PHE A 10 0.28 14.82 -12.32
C PHE A 10 -0.46 13.66 -11.66
N ALA A 11 -1.09 12.78 -12.45
CA ALA A 11 -1.76 11.59 -11.95
C ALA A 11 -0.78 10.70 -11.17
N ARG A 12 0.44 10.49 -11.68
CA ARG A 12 1.50 9.75 -10.97
C ARG A 12 1.81 10.35 -9.61
N GLN A 13 2.01 11.67 -9.54
CA GLN A 13 2.34 12.33 -8.27
C GLN A 13 1.21 12.16 -7.23
N VAL A 14 -0.05 12.24 -7.66
CA VAL A 14 -1.20 12.01 -6.78
C VAL A 14 -1.21 10.57 -6.28
N VAL A 15 -0.97 9.59 -7.15
CA VAL A 15 -0.95 8.17 -6.78
C VAL A 15 0.21 7.87 -5.82
N LEU A 16 1.42 8.39 -6.07
CA LEU A 16 2.57 8.25 -5.17
C LEU A 16 2.29 8.83 -3.78
N ASN A 17 1.59 9.98 -3.72
CA ASN A 17 1.18 10.56 -2.45
C ASN A 17 0.19 9.65 -1.69
N VAL A 18 -0.79 9.05 -2.39
CA VAL A 18 -1.73 8.10 -1.80
C VAL A 18 -0.99 6.85 -1.29
N MET A 19 -0.05 6.30 -2.06
CA MET A 19 0.76 5.17 -1.62
C MET A 19 1.57 5.49 -0.36
N SER A 20 2.19 6.68 -0.30
CA SER A 20 2.92 7.12 0.89
C SER A 20 2.01 7.19 2.13
N GLN A 21 0.79 7.72 1.97
CA GLN A 21 -0.19 7.76 3.05
C GLN A 21 -0.66 6.37 3.48
N LEU A 22 -0.80 5.43 2.55
CA LEU A 22 -1.15 4.03 2.85
C LEU A 22 -0.02 3.34 3.62
N THR A 23 1.24 3.52 3.23
CA THR A 23 2.40 2.98 3.96
C THR A 23 2.48 3.55 5.39
N GLN A 24 2.23 4.85 5.55
CA GLN A 24 2.18 5.45 6.90
C GLN A 24 1.09 4.84 7.76
N GLN A 25 -0.09 4.53 7.19
CA GLN A 25 -1.17 3.86 7.91
C GLN A 25 -0.78 2.45 8.36
N VAL A 26 0.00 1.70 7.57
CA VAL A 26 0.53 0.38 8.00
C VAL A 26 1.42 0.54 9.22
N ASN A 27 2.36 1.47 9.20
CA ASN A 27 3.26 1.71 10.33
C ASN A 27 2.48 2.12 11.59
N VAL A 28 1.46 2.96 11.44
CA VAL A 28 0.56 3.35 12.53
C VAL A 28 -0.17 2.14 13.11
N ILE A 29 -0.69 1.25 12.26
CA ILE A 29 -1.40 0.04 12.70
C ILE A 29 -0.45 -0.91 13.44
N GLU A 30 0.75 -1.16 12.92
CA GLU A 30 1.73 -2.03 13.56
C GLU A 30 2.23 -1.44 14.89
N GLU A 31 2.62 -0.17 14.90
CA GLU A 31 3.21 0.45 16.08
C GLU A 31 2.20 0.81 17.15
N GLN A 32 1.02 1.33 16.76
CA GLN A 32 0.05 1.87 17.71
C GLN A 32 -1.03 0.87 18.11
N ALA A 33 -1.29 -0.17 17.31
CA ALA A 33 -2.27 -1.19 17.66
C ALA A 33 -1.61 -2.52 18.07
N MET A 34 -0.68 -3.07 17.27
CA MET A 34 -0.12 -4.39 17.59
C MET A 34 0.80 -4.38 18.81
N ASN A 35 1.67 -3.38 18.96
CA ASN A 35 2.59 -3.34 20.09
C ASN A 35 1.87 -3.21 21.44
N PRO A 36 0.91 -2.28 21.63
CA PRO A 36 0.18 -2.20 22.90
C PRO A 36 -0.61 -3.47 23.21
N MET A 37 -1.26 -4.09 22.21
CA MET A 37 -1.98 -5.34 22.43
C MET A 37 -1.05 -6.48 22.88
N ARG A 38 0.14 -6.60 22.28
CA ARG A 38 1.15 -7.58 22.70
C ARG A 38 1.64 -7.30 24.13
N GLN A 39 1.87 -6.05 24.48
CA GLN A 39 2.26 -5.65 25.83
C GLN A 39 1.15 -5.96 26.85
N MET A 40 -0.11 -5.70 26.51
CA MET A 40 -1.26 -6.03 27.35
C MET A 40 -1.38 -7.54 27.57
N ILE A 41 -1.25 -8.36 26.52
CA ILE A 41 -1.23 -9.82 26.65
C ILE A 41 -0.08 -10.26 27.58
N GLN A 42 1.13 -9.73 27.38
CA GLN A 42 2.27 -10.07 28.23
C GLN A 42 2.04 -9.70 29.70
N ALA A 43 1.46 -8.54 29.97
CA ALA A 43 1.11 -8.14 31.34
C ALA A 43 0.11 -9.13 31.97
N VAL A 44 -0.90 -9.56 31.21
CA VAL A 44 -1.90 -10.53 31.67
C VAL A 44 -1.26 -11.90 31.91
N VAL A 45 -0.44 -12.41 30.98
CA VAL A 45 0.28 -13.69 31.13
C VAL A 45 1.27 -13.66 32.30
N ASN A 46 1.88 -12.51 32.60
CA ASN A 46 2.78 -12.33 33.74
C ASN A 46 2.04 -12.22 35.09
N GLY A 47 0.72 -12.42 35.11
CA GLY A 47 -0.07 -12.51 36.33
C GLY A 47 -0.54 -11.17 36.90
N VAL A 48 -0.45 -10.07 36.14
CA VAL A 48 -1.06 -8.78 36.52
C VAL A 48 -2.59 -8.92 36.62
N TRP A 49 -3.17 -9.81 35.80
CA TRP A 49 -4.58 -10.18 35.85
C TRP A 49 -4.72 -11.69 35.71
N ILE A 50 -5.38 -12.32 36.69
CA ILE A 50 -5.55 -13.77 36.76
C ILE A 50 -7.04 -14.08 36.92
N GLY A 51 -7.56 -15.03 36.14
CA GLY A 51 -8.94 -15.48 36.19
C GLY A 51 -9.45 -15.96 34.83
N GLU A 52 -10.66 -16.48 34.80
CA GLU A 52 -11.30 -16.98 33.56
C GLU A 52 -11.43 -15.89 32.50
N GLY A 53 -11.79 -14.66 32.90
CA GLY A 53 -11.83 -13.51 32.00
C GLY A 53 -10.46 -13.09 31.47
N ALA A 54 -9.39 -13.31 32.23
CA ALA A 54 -8.02 -13.02 31.78
C ALA A 54 -7.59 -14.00 30.69
N ASN A 55 -7.93 -15.29 30.86
CA ASN A 55 -7.68 -16.33 29.86
C ASN A 55 -8.49 -16.08 28.58
N ALA A 56 -9.79 -15.78 28.71
CA ALA A 56 -10.66 -15.48 27.58
C ALA A 56 -10.19 -14.23 26.81
N PHE A 57 -9.72 -13.20 27.52
CA PHE A 57 -9.13 -12.02 26.88
C PHE A 57 -7.87 -12.37 26.09
N VAL A 58 -6.92 -13.11 26.68
CA VAL A 58 -5.70 -13.53 25.97
C VAL A 58 -6.04 -14.36 24.74
N GLU A 59 -7.02 -15.26 24.86
CA GLU A 59 -7.51 -16.09 23.77
C GLU A 59 -8.13 -15.24 22.64
N GLU A 60 -9.08 -14.36 22.95
CA GLU A 60 -9.76 -13.52 21.95
C GLU A 60 -8.77 -12.56 21.27
N VAL A 61 -7.86 -11.95 22.03
CA VAL A 61 -6.88 -11.03 21.45
C VAL A 61 -5.89 -11.77 20.55
N SER A 62 -5.44 -12.96 20.95
CA SER A 62 -4.47 -13.75 20.19
C SER A 62 -5.08 -14.41 18.95
N THR A 63 -6.35 -14.80 19.00
CA THR A 63 -7.02 -15.57 17.93
C THR A 63 -7.78 -14.69 16.95
N LEU A 64 -8.31 -13.54 17.39
CA LEU A 64 -9.15 -12.67 16.57
C LEU A 64 -8.49 -11.33 16.27
N PHE A 65 -8.07 -10.58 17.30
CA PHE A 65 -7.63 -9.20 17.13
C PHE A 65 -6.26 -9.10 16.45
N ILE A 66 -5.23 -9.80 16.96
CA ILE A 66 -3.89 -9.76 16.36
C ILE A 66 -3.92 -10.24 14.90
N PRO A 67 -4.53 -11.39 14.57
CA PRO A 67 -4.64 -11.83 13.18
C PRO A 67 -5.54 -10.90 12.33
N GLY A 68 -6.60 -10.34 12.91
CA GLY A 68 -7.47 -9.37 12.25
C GLY A 68 -6.71 -8.12 11.80
N ILE A 69 -5.89 -7.56 12.68
CA ILE A 69 -5.05 -6.40 12.37
C ILE A 69 -3.95 -6.75 11.36
N GLY A 70 -3.36 -7.94 11.46
CA GLY A 70 -2.41 -8.43 10.45
C GLY A 70 -3.02 -8.47 9.03
N ARG A 71 -4.28 -8.92 8.90
CA ARG A 71 -5.00 -8.92 7.61
C ARG A 71 -5.24 -7.52 7.04
N VAL A 72 -5.46 -6.53 7.89
CA VAL A 72 -5.60 -5.13 7.45
C VAL A 72 -4.28 -4.62 6.88
N ALA A 73 -3.17 -4.84 7.57
CA ALA A 73 -1.83 -4.49 7.09
C ALA A 73 -1.50 -5.20 5.76
N GLU A 74 -1.82 -6.49 5.66
CA GLU A 74 -1.65 -7.27 4.42
C GLU A 74 -2.47 -6.69 3.27
N THR A 75 -3.73 -6.34 3.51
CA THR A 75 -4.61 -5.73 2.49
C THR A 75 -4.04 -4.41 1.99
N ILE A 76 -3.52 -3.57 2.90
CA ILE A 76 -2.89 -2.29 2.51
C ILE A 76 -1.65 -2.54 1.65
N ASN A 77 -0.83 -3.52 2.00
CA ASN A 77 0.35 -3.89 1.20
C ASN A 77 -0.02 -4.42 -0.19
N ILE A 78 -1.07 -5.25 -0.30
CA ILE A 78 -1.58 -5.73 -1.60
C ILE A 78 -2.04 -4.55 -2.45
N VAL A 79 -2.80 -3.61 -1.87
CA VAL A 79 -3.26 -2.42 -2.59
C VAL A 79 -2.08 -1.58 -3.08
N ASN A 80 -1.09 -1.32 -2.22
CA ASN A 80 0.13 -0.60 -2.62
C ASN A 80 0.86 -1.29 -3.78
N ASN A 81 1.04 -2.61 -3.73
CA ASN A 81 1.70 -3.36 -4.80
C ASN A 81 0.92 -3.29 -6.12
N ASN A 82 -0.41 -3.42 -6.06
CA ASN A 82 -1.26 -3.31 -7.25
C ASN A 82 -1.20 -1.90 -7.87
N ILE A 83 -1.12 -0.87 -7.03
CA ILE A 83 -0.97 0.51 -7.48
C ILE A 83 0.41 0.71 -8.13
N SER A 84 1.50 0.19 -7.54
CA SER A 84 2.84 0.22 -8.17
C SER A 84 2.81 -0.45 -9.55
N ASN A 85 2.25 -1.65 -9.64
CA ASN A 85 2.14 -2.38 -10.91
C ASN A 85 1.35 -1.58 -11.95
N ALA A 86 0.28 -0.88 -11.55
CA ALA A 86 -0.50 -0.04 -12.45
C ALA A 86 0.32 1.16 -12.96
N ILE A 87 1.17 1.77 -12.13
CA ILE A 87 2.08 2.84 -12.55
C ILE A 87 3.08 2.30 -13.59
N ASP A 88 3.67 1.13 -13.36
CA ASP A 88 4.65 0.54 -14.27
C ASP A 88 4.03 0.22 -15.64
N ILE A 89 2.79 -0.27 -15.66
CA ILE A 89 2.04 -0.51 -16.90
C ILE A 89 1.79 0.81 -17.65
N LEU A 90 1.41 1.87 -16.94
CA LEU A 90 1.22 3.19 -17.54
C LEU A 90 2.52 3.76 -18.12
N GLU A 91 3.66 3.52 -17.47
CA GLU A 91 4.97 3.91 -18.00
C GLU A 91 5.32 3.19 -19.30
N GLN A 92 5.12 1.88 -19.34
CA GLN A 92 5.37 1.09 -20.54
C GLN A 92 4.45 1.53 -21.69
N ALA A 93 3.17 1.82 -21.40
CA ALA A 93 2.24 2.32 -22.39
C ALA A 93 2.66 3.70 -22.95
N ASP A 94 3.09 4.63 -22.08
CA ASP A 94 3.57 5.95 -22.50
C ASP A 94 4.83 5.88 -23.37
N GLN A 95 5.77 4.99 -23.03
CA GLN A 95 6.96 4.73 -23.83
C GLN A 95 6.61 4.17 -25.21
N GLN A 96 5.68 3.21 -25.28
CA GLN A 96 5.23 2.63 -26.55
C GLN A 96 4.52 3.66 -27.44
N VAL A 97 3.64 4.48 -26.86
CA VAL A 97 2.95 5.56 -27.59
C VAL A 97 3.96 6.58 -28.09
N THR A 98 4.92 6.99 -27.26
CA THR A 98 5.96 7.95 -27.67
C THR A 98 6.81 7.40 -28.81
N ALA A 99 7.21 6.12 -28.72
CA ALA A 99 7.97 5.47 -29.79
C ALA A 99 7.18 5.41 -31.11
N LEU A 100 5.89 5.07 -31.04
CA LEU A 100 5.00 5.03 -32.21
C LEU A 100 4.83 6.42 -32.84
N VAL A 101 4.59 7.45 -32.02
CA VAL A 101 4.41 8.83 -32.50
C VAL A 101 5.68 9.36 -33.16
N ASN A 102 6.85 9.10 -32.58
CA ASN A 102 8.13 9.48 -33.17
C ASN A 102 8.35 8.77 -34.52
N GLY A 103 8.09 7.47 -34.58
CA GLY A 103 8.21 6.70 -35.83
C GLY A 103 7.26 7.17 -36.93
N LEU A 104 6.03 7.56 -36.58
CA LEU A 104 5.10 8.18 -37.53
C LEU A 104 5.60 9.56 -37.98
N GLY A 105 6.13 10.37 -37.06
CA GLY A 105 6.73 11.67 -37.37
C GLY A 105 7.88 11.57 -38.36
N ASP A 106 8.79 10.62 -38.16
CA ASP A 106 9.91 10.35 -39.07
C ASP A 106 9.42 9.85 -40.44
N LEU A 107 8.42 8.98 -40.46
CA LEU A 107 7.80 8.51 -41.71
C LEU A 107 7.22 9.69 -42.50
N PHE A 108 6.40 10.54 -41.87
CA PHE A 108 5.80 11.70 -42.56
C PHE A 108 6.82 12.77 -42.92
N GLY A 109 7.88 12.95 -42.11
CA GLY A 109 8.98 13.86 -42.41
C GLY A 109 9.89 13.39 -43.54
N GLY A 110 9.92 12.09 -43.85
CA GLY A 110 10.65 11.56 -45.01
C GLY A 110 9.86 11.60 -46.33
N ILE A 111 8.55 11.87 -46.27
CA ILE A 111 7.68 11.94 -47.45
C ILE A 111 7.48 13.41 -47.91
N TYR A 112 7.90 14.40 -47.11
CA TYR A 112 7.88 15.83 -47.43
C TYR A 112 9.28 16.43 -47.59
#